data_AF-A0A8X8YMT2-F1
#
_entry.id   AF-A0A8X8YMT2-F1
#
_cell.length_a   1.000
_cell.length_b   1.000
_cell.length_c   1.000
_cell.angle_alpha   90.00
_cell.angle_beta   90.00
_cell.angle_gamma   90.00
#
_symmetry.space_group_name_H-M   'P 1'
#
loop_
_entity.id
_entity.type
_entity.pdbx_description
1 polymer ?
#
loop_
_entity_poly.entity_id
_entity_poly.type
_entity_poly.pdbx_seq_one_letter_code
_entity_poly.pdbx_strand_id
1 'polypeptide(L)'
;MSCWDGLICWEFGGGGESNYVEALLSLQRSEPEYYTDDLVKGLIMPMFTAGTHTVALTMEWAMSLLLNHLDELEKARNEIDEHVAPGKLLDESDLQNLPYLRCIINETLRLYPVVRSSSRIVLPKIATLADTTFLEVQSC
;
A
#
# COMPACT_ATOMS: atom_id res chain seq x y z
N MET A 1 3.06 -17.07 20.52
CA MET A 1 2.51 -15.89 21.21
C MET A 1 3.66 -15.15 21.86
N SER A 2 4.27 -14.20 21.15
CA SER A 2 5.33 -13.34 21.70
C SER A 2 4.75 -11.95 21.85
N CYS A 3 4.27 -11.67 23.06
CA CYS A 3 3.83 -10.36 23.48
C CYS A 3 5.07 -9.53 23.80
N TRP A 4 5.33 -8.46 23.04
CA TRP A 4 6.33 -7.46 23.41
C TRP A 4 5.59 -6.25 24.00
N ASP A 5 6.05 -5.81 25.18
CA ASP A 5 5.58 -4.65 25.94
C ASP A 5 4.11 -4.62 26.39
N GLY A 6 3.44 -5.78 26.49
CA GLY A 6 2.19 -5.93 27.24
C GLY A 6 0.97 -5.14 26.71
N LEU A 7 1.12 -4.44 25.59
CA LEU A 7 0.08 -3.59 24.99
C LEU A 7 -0.27 -4.00 23.56
N ILE A 8 0.53 -4.85 22.92
CA ILE A 8 0.30 -5.29 21.55
C ILE A 8 0.51 -6.80 21.45
N CYS A 9 -0.58 -7.55 21.45
CA CYS A 9 -0.56 -8.96 21.04
C CYS A 9 -0.55 -9.01 19.51
N TRP A 10 0.64 -9.10 18.91
CA TRP A 10 0.74 -9.55 17.52
C TRP A 10 0.64 -11.07 17.48
N GLU A 11 -0.39 -11.57 16.82
CA GLU A 11 -0.34 -12.91 16.26
C GLU A 11 0.50 -12.83 14.97
N PHE A 12 1.71 -13.39 15.00
CA PHE A 12 2.31 -13.85 13.76
C PHE A 12 1.44 -15.02 13.29
N GLY A 13 0.43 -14.71 12.49
CA GLY A 13 -0.38 -15.69 11.80
C GLY A 13 0.53 -16.52 10.90
N GLY A 14 1.01 -17.66 11.41
CA GLY A 14 1.51 -18.76 10.58
C GLY A 14 0.33 -19.47 9.92
N GLY A 15 -0.50 -18.73 9.19
CA GLY A 15 -1.52 -19.29 8.30
C GLY A 15 -0.82 -19.71 7.01
N GLY A 16 -1.27 -20.82 6.40
CA GLY A 16 -0.68 -21.40 5.18
C GLY A 16 -0.81 -20.56 3.91
N GLU A 17 -0.80 -19.23 4.01
CA GLU A 17 -0.77 -18.30 2.90
C GLU A 17 0.67 -17.91 2.59
N SER A 18 1.11 -18.22 1.37
CA SER A 18 2.44 -17.88 0.91
C SER A 18 2.58 -16.36 0.85
N ASN A 19 3.39 -15.79 1.75
CA ASN A 19 3.77 -14.38 1.64
C ASN A 19 4.66 -14.16 0.40
N TYR A 20 4.83 -12.91 -0.02
CA TYR A 20 5.61 -12.56 -1.21
C TYR A 20 7.05 -13.12 -1.16
N VAL A 21 7.68 -13.09 0.02
CA VAL A 21 9.04 -13.59 0.22
C VAL A 21 9.07 -15.11 0.14
N GLU A 22 8.12 -15.80 0.77
CA GLU A 22 7.98 -17.25 0.69
C GLU A 22 7.73 -17.74 -0.74
N ALA A 23 6.92 -17.01 -1.50
CA ALA A 23 6.69 -17.31 -2.91
C ALA A 23 8.00 -17.24 -3.70
N LEU A 24 8.77 -16.15 -3.56
CA LEU A 24 10.07 -16.00 -4.21
C LEU A 24 11.10 -17.06 -3.76
N LEU A 25 11.12 -17.39 -2.47
CA LEU A 25 12.02 -18.42 -1.94
C LEU A 25 11.63 -19.83 -2.42
N SER A 26 10.33 -20.10 -2.60
CA SER A 26 9.87 -21.37 -3.18
C SER A 26 10.32 -21.52 -4.65
N LEU A 27 10.25 -20.43 -5.43
CA LEU A 27 10.71 -20.39 -6.82
C LEU A 27 12.24 -20.52 -6.92
N GLN A 28 12.97 -19.93 -5.97
CA GLN A 28 14.41 -20.12 -5.86
C GLN A 28 14.78 -21.58 -5.58
N ARG A 29 14.00 -22.30 -4.78
CA ARG A 29 14.23 -23.73 -4.52
C ARG A 29 13.92 -24.61 -5.73
N SER A 30 12.92 -24.27 -6.54
CA SER A 30 12.57 -25.04 -7.74
C SER A 30 13.49 -24.76 -8.93
N GLU A 31 13.90 -23.50 -9.11
CA GLU A 31 14.65 -23.05 -10.29
C GLU A 31 15.83 -22.12 -9.88
N PRO A 32 16.86 -22.67 -9.21
CA PRO A 32 17.96 -21.86 -8.65
C PRO A 32 18.83 -21.18 -9.70
N GLU A 33 18.87 -21.71 -10.93
CA GLU A 33 19.63 -21.11 -12.04
C GLU A 33 18.98 -19.82 -12.57
N TYR A 34 17.65 -19.70 -12.45
CA TYR A 34 16.90 -18.54 -12.91
C TYR A 34 16.69 -17.52 -11.78
N TYR A 35 16.34 -17.99 -10.58
CA TYR A 35 16.10 -17.16 -9.40
C TYR A 35 17.35 -17.04 -8.53
N THR A 36 18.35 -16.34 -9.06
CA THR A 36 19.58 -16.04 -8.30
C THR A 36 19.28 -15.15 -7.09
N ASP A 37 20.14 -15.20 -6.07
CA ASP A 37 20.04 -14.33 -4.89
C ASP A 37 19.94 -12.85 -5.26
N ASP A 38 20.67 -12.42 -6.29
CA ASP A 38 20.67 -11.03 -6.75
C ASP A 38 19.34 -10.66 -7.41
N LEU A 39 18.72 -11.58 -8.17
CA LEU A 39 17.39 -11.37 -8.73
C LEU A 39 16.33 -11.30 -7.63
N VAL A 40 16.34 -12.24 -6.68
CA VAL A 40 15.39 -12.27 -5.57
C VAL A 40 15.52 -11.00 -4.72
N LYS A 41 16.74 -10.60 -4.36
CA LYS A 41 17.00 -9.30 -3.69
C LYS A 41 16.54 -8.12 -4.54
N GLY A 42 16.81 -8.16 -5.84
CA GLY A 42 16.41 -7.14 -6.81
C GLY A 42 14.90 -7.00 -6.98
N LEU A 43 14.12 -8.03 -6.67
CA LEU A 43 12.64 -7.99 -6.66
C LEU A 43 12.09 -7.52 -5.32
N ILE A 44 12.70 -7.98 -4.22
CA ILE A 44 12.27 -7.65 -2.86
C ILE A 44 12.54 -6.18 -2.51
N MET A 45 13.74 -5.67 -2.84
CA MET A 45 14.16 -4.32 -2.45
C MET A 45 13.26 -3.20 -3.01
N PRO A 46 12.88 -3.20 -4.30
CA PRO A 46 11.97 -2.20 -4.83
C PRO A 46 10.59 -2.24 -4.19
N MET A 47 10.07 -3.43 -3.88
CA MET A 47 8.77 -3.59 -3.23
C MET A 47 8.76 -2.92 -1.85
N PHE A 48 9.79 -3.20 -1.03
CA PHE A 48 9.94 -2.56 0.28
C PHE A 48 10.15 -1.05 0.16
N THR A 49 10.99 -0.60 -0.76
CA THR A 49 11.30 0.83 -0.92
C THR A 49 10.07 1.60 -1.39
N ALA A 50 9.37 1.10 -2.40
CA ALA A 50 8.17 1.73 -2.93
C ALA A 50 7.04 1.78 -1.90
N GLY A 51 6.81 0.69 -1.15
CA GLY A 51 5.77 0.64 -0.12
C GLY A 51 6.08 1.51 1.11
N THR A 52 7.31 1.47 1.61
CA THR A 52 7.66 2.14 2.87
C THR A 52 7.59 3.66 2.75
N HIS A 53 8.25 4.23 1.73
CA HIS A 53 8.31 5.68 1.58
C HIS A 53 6.93 6.27 1.27
N THR A 54 6.12 5.56 0.48
CA THR A 54 4.82 6.08 0.08
C THR A 54 3.83 6.11 1.23
N VAL A 55 3.74 5.01 1.99
CA VAL A 55 2.86 4.92 3.15
C VAL A 55 3.28 5.89 4.26
N ALA A 56 4.58 6.02 4.53
CA ALA A 56 5.09 6.95 5.53
C ALA A 56 4.67 8.40 5.24
N LEU A 57 4.84 8.85 3.99
CA LEU A 57 4.45 10.20 3.58
C LEU A 57 2.93 10.41 3.62
N THR A 58 2.14 9.43 3.16
CA THR A 58 0.68 9.52 3.25
C THR A 58 0.24 9.66 4.71
N MET A 59 0.85 8.89 5.62
CA MET A 59 0.50 8.92 7.03
C MET A 59 0.90 10.24 7.71
N GLU A 60 2.06 10.79 7.36
CA GLU A 60 2.49 12.13 7.82
C GLU A 60 1.49 13.23 7.41
N TRP A 61 1.09 13.25 6.14
CA TRP A 61 0.10 14.21 5.65
C TRP A 61 -1.29 13.98 6.25
N ALA A 62 -1.72 12.73 6.39
CA ALA A 62 -3.01 12.38 6.99
C ALA A 62 -3.09 12.87 8.44
N MET A 63 -2.06 12.59 9.26
CA MET A 63 -2.00 13.09 10.64
C MET A 63 -1.99 14.62 10.69
N SER A 64 -1.21 15.26 9.81
CA SER A 64 -1.15 16.72 9.75
C SER A 64 -2.51 17.34 9.41
N LEU A 65 -3.27 16.74 8.47
CA LEU A 65 -4.61 17.19 8.12
C LEU A 65 -5.60 16.98 9.27
N LEU A 66 -5.57 15.82 9.91
CA LEU A 66 -6.47 15.49 11.03
C LEU A 66 -6.23 16.38 12.26
N LEU A 67 -4.97 16.69 12.58
CA LEU A 67 -4.64 17.59 13.70
C LEU A 67 -5.07 19.05 13.42
N ASN A 68 -5.15 19.45 12.15
CA ASN A 68 -5.67 20.76 11.75
C ASN A 68 -7.21 20.81 11.72
N HIS A 69 -7.88 19.65 11.69
CA HIS A 69 -9.34 19.52 11.61
C HIS A 69 -9.86 18.55 12.68
N LEU A 70 -9.82 18.98 13.94
CA LEU A 70 -10.20 18.14 15.09
C LEU A 70 -11.63 17.59 15.01
N ASP A 71 -12.57 18.34 14.43
CA ASP A 71 -13.95 17.90 14.23
C ASP A 71 -14.04 16.68 13.28
N GLU A 72 -13.17 16.63 12.26
CA GLU A 72 -13.10 15.51 11.32
C GLU A 72 -12.40 14.30 11.95
N LEU A 73 -11.41 14.54 12.83
CA LEU A 73 -10.79 13.49 13.64
C LEU A 73 -11.79 12.83 14.60
N GLU A 74 -12.65 13.61 15.24
CA GLU A 74 -13.69 13.08 16.14
C GLU A 74 -14.69 12.21 15.39
N LYS A 75 -15.10 12.62 14.17
CA LYS A 75 -15.97 11.81 13.30
C LYS A 75 -15.31 10.48 12.92
N ALA A 76 -14.02 10.49 12.56
CA ALA A 76 -13.29 9.27 12.22
C ALA A 76 -13.20 8.32 13.42
N ARG A 77 -12.97 8.86 14.61
CA ARG A 77 -12.96 8.07 15.84
C ARG A 77 -14.33 7.46 16.14
N ASN A 78 -15.40 8.24 16.01
CA ASN A 78 -16.76 7.74 16.22
C ASN A 78 -17.11 6.62 15.23
N GLU A 79 -16.70 6.73 13.95
CA GLU A 79 -16.90 5.67 12.96
C GLU A 79 -16.19 4.37 13.38
N ILE A 80 -14.95 4.46 13.88
CA ILE A 80 -14.19 3.31 14.36
C ILE A 80 -14.87 2.71 15.60
N ASP A 81 -15.24 3.54 16.58
CA ASP A 81 -15.88 3.09 17.82
C ASP A 81 -17.27 2.44 17.58
N GLU A 82 -17.96 2.80 16.49
CA GLU A 82 -19.24 2.21 16.08
C GLU A 82 -19.06 0.82 15.44
N HIS A 83 -18.03 0.63 14.62
CA HIS A 83 -17.85 -0.59 13.83
C HIS A 83 -16.86 -1.59 14.45
N VAL A 84 -15.98 -1.14 15.35
CA VAL A 84 -14.95 -1.97 15.98
C VAL A 84 -15.27 -2.12 17.47
N ALA A 85 -15.46 -3.37 17.91
CA ALA A 85 -15.76 -3.65 19.31
C ALA A 85 -14.61 -3.16 20.23
N PRO A 86 -14.94 -2.58 21.41
CA PRO A 86 -13.92 -2.11 22.35
C PRO A 86 -12.95 -3.23 22.75
N GLY A 87 -11.65 -3.01 22.56
CA GLY A 87 -10.60 -3.99 22.87
C GLY A 87 -10.30 -5.00 21.77
N LYS A 88 -10.98 -4.95 20.62
CA LYS A 88 -10.61 -5.69 19.42
C LYS A 88 -9.60 -4.88 18.59
N LEU A 89 -8.57 -5.54 18.07
CA LEU A 89 -7.74 -4.96 17.01
C LEU A 89 -8.52 -4.92 15.70
N LEU A 90 -8.28 -3.88 14.92
CA LEU A 90 -8.90 -3.70 13.62
C LEU A 90 -8.41 -4.80 12.66
N ASP A 91 -9.35 -5.53 12.07
CA ASP A 91 -9.06 -6.57 11.08
C ASP A 91 -9.30 -6.05 9.66
N GLU A 92 -8.72 -6.71 8.65
CA GLU A 92 -8.86 -6.31 7.25
C GLU A 92 -10.32 -6.34 6.78
N SER A 93 -11.12 -7.27 7.31
CA SER A 93 -12.57 -7.32 7.03
C SER A 93 -13.33 -6.08 7.52
N ASP A 94 -12.87 -5.47 8.62
CA ASP A 94 -13.53 -4.34 9.26
C ASP A 94 -13.33 -3.05 8.46
N LEU A 95 -12.26 -2.96 7.66
CA LEU A 95 -11.96 -1.81 6.79
C LEU A 95 -13.07 -1.50 5.78
N GLN A 96 -13.86 -2.51 5.37
CA GLN A 96 -14.99 -2.30 4.47
C GLN A 96 -16.10 -1.47 5.11
N ASN A 97 -16.19 -1.49 6.45
CA ASN A 97 -17.19 -0.78 7.22
C ASN A 97 -16.72 0.61 7.69
N LEU A 98 -15.55 1.08 7.23
CA LEU A 98 -14.98 2.38 7.60
C LEU A 98 -14.85 3.31 6.37
N PRO A 99 -15.98 3.68 5.72
CA PRO A 99 -15.95 4.50 4.51
C PRO A 99 -15.39 5.91 4.74
N TYR A 100 -15.59 6.50 5.91
CA TYR A 100 -15.12 7.84 6.21
C TYR A 100 -13.60 7.87 6.40
N LEU A 101 -13.03 6.87 7.08
CA LEU A 101 -11.57 6.69 7.12
C LEU A 101 -10.97 6.59 5.72
N ARG A 102 -11.63 5.87 4.81
CA ARG A 102 -11.20 5.78 3.40
C ARG A 102 -11.30 7.13 2.68
N CYS A 103 -12.33 7.92 2.96
CA CYS A 103 -12.45 9.29 2.43
C CYS A 103 -11.30 10.19 2.89
N ILE A 104 -10.88 10.11 4.15
CA ILE A 104 -9.74 10.87 4.67
C ILE A 104 -8.45 10.52 3.93
N ILE A 105 -8.19 9.24 3.70
CA ILE A 105 -7.01 8.78 2.95
C ILE A 105 -7.05 9.32 1.51
N ASN A 106 -8.20 9.18 0.84
CA ASN A 106 -8.37 9.68 -0.53
C ASN A 106 -8.17 11.19 -0.62
N GLU A 107 -8.72 11.95 0.33
CA GLU A 107 -8.57 13.40 0.36
C GLU A 107 -7.14 13.84 0.66
N THR A 108 -6.46 13.12 1.55
CA THR A 108 -5.03 13.31 1.80
C THR A 108 -4.21 13.12 0.53
N LEU A 109 -4.48 12.05 -0.24
CA LEU A 109 -3.78 11.79 -1.51
C LEU A 109 -4.16 12.79 -2.61
N ARG A 110 -5.38 13.35 -2.60
CA ARG A 110 -5.82 14.40 -3.52
C ARG A 110 -5.07 15.71 -3.28
N LEU A 111 -4.87 16.09 -2.01
CA LEU A 111 -4.17 17.31 -1.61
C LEU A 111 -2.65 17.16 -1.69
N TYR A 112 -2.13 16.01 -1.26
CA TYR A 112 -0.71 15.70 -1.15
C TYR A 112 -0.37 14.38 -1.87
N PRO A 113 -0.25 14.41 -3.21
CA PRO A 113 0.13 13.23 -3.97
C PRO A 113 1.57 12.84 -3.66
N VAL A 114 1.77 11.59 -3.25
CA VAL A 114 3.09 11.03 -2.90
C VAL A 114 4.02 10.97 -4.12
N VAL A 115 3.47 10.69 -5.30
CA VAL A 115 4.23 10.64 -6.55
C VAL A 115 3.91 11.90 -7.37
N ARG A 116 4.71 12.94 -7.18
CA ARG A 116 4.51 14.24 -7.83
C ARG A 116 4.90 14.26 -9.32
N SER A 117 5.84 13.42 -9.74
CA SER A 117 6.28 13.38 -11.13
C SER A 117 6.78 11.99 -11.53
N SER A 118 5.97 11.25 -12.28
CA SER A 118 6.48 10.14 -13.09
C SER A 118 7.01 10.74 -14.39
N SER A 119 8.31 11.01 -14.43
CA SER A 119 8.95 11.48 -15.67
C SER A 119 8.91 10.34 -16.69
N ARG A 120 8.07 10.48 -17.72
CA ARG A 120 8.04 9.55 -18.85
C ARG A 120 9.11 9.96 -19.85
N ILE A 121 10.13 9.12 -20.04
CA ILE A 121 11.07 9.27 -21.16
C ILE A 121 10.42 8.66 -22.39
N VAL A 122 10.05 9.48 -23.38
CA VAL A 122 9.63 9.00 -24.69
C VAL A 122 10.88 8.63 -25.47
N LEU A 123 11.11 7.33 -25.66
CA LEU A 123 12.19 6.87 -26.51
C LEU A 123 11.92 7.27 -27.97
N PRO A 124 12.92 7.82 -28.70
CA PRO A 124 12.73 8.33 -30.06
C PRO A 124 12.24 7.27 -31.05
N LYS A 125 12.46 5.97 -30.77
CA LYS A 125 11.97 4.86 -31.61
C LYS A 125 10.47 4.58 -31.49
N ILE A 126 9.80 5.08 -30.45
CA ILE A 126 8.36 4.82 -30.20
C ILE A 126 7.50 6.01 -30.68
N ALA A 127 8.07 7.21 -30.73
CA ALA A 127 7.39 8.40 -31.26
C ALA A 127 6.90 8.23 -32.71
N THR A 128 7.61 7.45 -33.52
CA THR A 128 7.23 7.18 -34.93
C THR A 128 6.12 6.13 -35.08
N LEU A 129 5.75 5.40 -34.03
CA LEU A 129 4.68 4.40 -34.05
C LEU A 129 3.37 4.91 -33.43
N ALA A 130 3.43 6.01 -32.67
CA ALA A 130 2.27 6.61 -32.01
C ALA A 130 1.36 7.37 -32.99
N ASP A 131 1.85 7.77 -34.18
CA ASP A 131 1.02 8.45 -35.19
C ASP A 131 0.00 7.53 -35.86
N THR A 132 0.18 6.20 -35.81
CA THR A 132 -0.70 5.23 -36.52
C THR A 132 -1.57 4.36 -35.62
N THR A 133 -1.45 4.45 -34.28
CA THR A 133 -2.25 3.65 -33.33
C THR A 133 -3.14 4.47 -32.39
N PHE A 134 -3.09 5.81 -32.44
CA PHE A 134 -3.84 6.68 -31.53
C PHE A 134 -5.34 6.86 -31.84
N LEU A 135 -5.88 6.23 -32.90
CA LEU A 135 -7.30 6.37 -33.27
C LEU A 135 -8.21 5.19 -32.88
N GLU A 136 -7.73 4.13 -32.23
CA GLU A 136 -8.57 2.94 -31.98
C GLU A 136 -8.70 2.49 -30.51
N VAL A 137 -8.36 3.34 -29.53
CA VAL A 137 -8.60 3.02 -28.11
C VAL A 137 -9.16 4.21 -27.34
N GLN A 138 -10.23 4.81 -27.86
CA GLN A 138 -11.21 5.53 -27.05
C GLN A 138 -12.62 5.24 -27.59
N SER A 139 -13.15 4.09 -27.20
CA SER A 139 -14.58 3.95 -26.95
C SER A 139 -14.74 3.41 -25.54
N CYS A 140 -15.66 4.03 -24.80
CA CYS A 140 -15.95 3.87 -23.38
C CYS A 140 -16.03 2.42 -22.88
#